data_AF-A0AAN8UCH6-F1
#
_entry.id   AF-A0AAN8UCH6-F1
#
_cell.length_a   1.000
_cell.length_b   1.000
_cell.length_c   1.000
_cell.angle_alpha   90.00
_cell.angle_beta   90.00
_cell.angle_gamma   90.00
#
_symmetry.space_group_name_H-M   'P 1'
#
loop_
_entity.id
_entity.type
_entity.pdbx_description
1 polymer ?
#
loop_
_entity_poly.entity_id
_entity_poly.type
_entity_poly.pdbx_seq_one_letter_code
_entity_poly.pdbx_strand_id
1 'polypeptide(L)'
;MSATESISVIQRSQVDLLDFVDWTGVECLNQSSSHSLANALKQGYREDDGLNLESDADEQLLIYIPFTQVIKLYAIVIKGPEEEGPKTVKFFTNKEHMGFSNVNDFPPSDTAILSPDHLKGKPIVLKYVKFQSVRSVETTDMKGLKKIEEH
;
A
#
# COMPACT_ATOMS: atom_id res chain seq x y z
N MET A 1 -25.47 -5.77 -20.93
CA MET A 1 -24.04 -5.98 -21.22
C MET A 1 -23.30 -4.77 -20.69
N SER A 2 -22.37 -4.97 -19.77
CA SER A 2 -21.07 -4.30 -19.76
C SER A 2 -20.29 -4.88 -18.59
N ALA A 3 -19.35 -5.75 -18.93
CA ALA A 3 -18.40 -6.32 -18.00
C ALA A 3 -17.49 -5.20 -17.48
N THR A 4 -17.22 -5.29 -16.19
CA THR A 4 -16.27 -4.51 -15.39
C THR A 4 -14.86 -4.58 -16.00
N GLU A 5 -14.56 -3.73 -16.97
CA GLU A 5 -13.19 -3.45 -17.37
C GLU A 5 -12.69 -2.27 -16.55
N SER A 6 -11.85 -2.54 -15.53
CA SER A 6 -10.65 -1.75 -15.19
C SER A 6 -10.07 -2.08 -13.82
N ILE A 7 -9.65 -3.33 -13.56
CA ILE A 7 -8.49 -3.61 -12.69
C ILE A 7 -7.79 -4.88 -13.21
N SER A 8 -6.98 -4.75 -14.26
CA SER A 8 -5.88 -5.69 -14.51
C SER A 8 -5.02 -5.21 -15.68
N VAL A 9 -4.25 -4.13 -15.50
CA VAL A 9 -3.01 -3.99 -16.28
C VAL A 9 -1.94 -4.83 -15.58
N ILE A 10 -2.24 -6.11 -15.44
CA ILE A 10 -1.31 -7.13 -15.02
C ILE A 10 -0.62 -7.55 -16.32
N GLN A 11 0.66 -7.20 -16.48
CA GLN A 11 1.48 -7.76 -17.56
C GLN A 11 1.29 -9.28 -17.55
N ARG A 12 1.22 -9.96 -18.72
CA ARG A 12 0.79 -11.37 -18.92
C ARG A 12 1.39 -12.46 -18.00
N SER A 13 2.32 -12.13 -17.09
CA SER A 13 2.95 -13.02 -16.10
C SER A 13 2.77 -12.62 -14.62
N GLN A 14 2.06 -11.51 -14.32
CA GLN A 14 1.81 -11.10 -12.94
C GLN A 14 0.49 -11.71 -12.45
N VAL A 15 0.33 -11.88 -11.14
CA VAL A 15 -0.89 -12.37 -10.52
C VAL A 15 -1.23 -11.46 -9.36
N ASP A 16 -2.52 -11.34 -9.03
CA ASP A 16 -2.91 -10.67 -7.80
C ASP A 16 -2.37 -11.47 -6.61
N LEU A 17 -1.85 -10.76 -5.60
CA LEU A 17 -1.27 -11.37 -4.42
C LEU A 17 -2.28 -11.55 -3.28
N LEU A 18 -3.52 -11.10 -3.48
CA LEU A 18 -4.57 -11.12 -2.46
C LEU A 18 -4.83 -12.51 -1.88
N ASP A 19 -4.81 -13.55 -2.72
CA ASP A 19 -5.00 -14.95 -2.29
C ASP A 19 -3.87 -15.46 -1.38
N PHE A 20 -2.72 -14.79 -1.39
CA PHE A 20 -1.57 -15.13 -0.56
C PHE A 20 -1.50 -14.31 0.73
N VAL A 21 -2.39 -13.33 0.93
CA VAL A 21 -2.41 -12.51 2.15
C VAL A 21 -2.83 -13.36 3.34
N ASP A 22 -2.05 -13.29 4.42
CA ASP A 22 -2.44 -13.87 5.72
C ASP A 22 -3.30 -12.88 6.50
N TRP A 23 -4.61 -12.96 6.27
CA TRP A 23 -5.61 -12.10 6.90
C TRP A 23 -5.62 -12.15 8.43
N THR A 24 -5.08 -13.21 9.04
CA THR A 24 -5.06 -13.33 10.51
C THR A 24 -3.98 -12.45 11.15
N GLY A 25 -2.93 -12.12 10.40
CA GLY A 25 -1.84 -11.25 10.84
C GLY A 25 -1.83 -9.87 10.18
N VAL A 26 -2.84 -9.53 9.37
CA VAL A 26 -2.94 -8.19 8.78
C VAL A 26 -3.22 -7.17 9.90
N GLU A 27 -2.42 -6.12 9.95
CA GLU A 27 -2.55 -5.05 10.93
C GLU A 27 -2.52 -3.68 10.27
N CYS A 28 -3.26 -2.73 10.81
CA CYS A 28 -3.22 -1.34 10.38
C CYS A 28 -3.28 -0.40 11.59
N LEU A 29 -2.25 0.42 11.75
CA LEU A 29 -2.19 1.44 12.79
C LEU A 29 -2.71 2.77 12.24
N ASN A 30 -3.40 3.51 13.11
CA ASN A 30 -4.06 4.79 12.81
C ASN A 30 -5.17 4.69 11.76
N GLN A 31 -5.74 3.51 11.51
CA GLN A 31 -6.97 3.38 10.70
C GLN A 31 -8.19 3.89 11.47
N SER A 32 -9.11 4.52 10.75
CA SER A 32 -10.43 4.89 11.26
C SER A 32 -11.25 3.63 11.56
N SER A 33 -11.97 3.66 12.69
CA SER A 33 -12.89 2.59 13.07
C SER A 33 -14.04 2.39 12.08
N SER A 34 -14.41 3.43 11.33
CA SER A 34 -15.47 3.40 10.31
C SER A 34 -14.95 3.02 8.92
N HIS A 35 -13.67 3.29 8.65
CA HIS A 35 -13.02 3.12 7.35
C HIS A 35 -11.75 2.29 7.49
N SER A 36 -11.94 0.98 7.72
CA SER A 36 -10.85 0.04 8.03
C SER A 36 -10.08 -0.45 6.80
N LEU A 37 -8.90 -1.05 7.02
CA LEU A 37 -8.05 -1.62 5.96
C LEU A 37 -8.77 -2.68 5.11
N ALA A 38 -9.77 -3.36 5.68
CA ALA A 38 -10.56 -4.34 4.94
C ALA A 38 -11.24 -3.71 3.72
N ASN A 39 -11.66 -2.43 3.80
CA ASN A 39 -12.27 -1.71 2.69
C ASN A 39 -11.29 -1.54 1.53
N ALA A 40 -10.01 -1.26 1.82
CA ALA A 40 -8.99 -1.01 0.81
C ALA A 40 -8.34 -2.29 0.26
N LEU A 41 -8.31 -3.38 1.03
CA LEU A 41 -7.57 -4.60 0.66
C LEU A 41 -8.49 -5.75 0.20
N LYS A 42 -9.68 -5.92 0.79
CA LYS A 42 -10.52 -7.12 0.57
C LYS A 42 -11.19 -7.11 -0.80
N GLN A 43 -11.22 -8.27 -1.45
CA GLN A 43 -11.94 -8.46 -2.71
C GLN A 43 -13.43 -8.16 -2.53
N GLY A 44 -14.03 -7.48 -3.50
CA GLY A 44 -15.39 -6.98 -3.50
C GLY A 44 -15.54 -5.61 -2.84
N TYR A 45 -14.67 -5.27 -1.87
CA TYR A 45 -14.70 -3.98 -1.17
C TYR A 45 -13.80 -2.95 -1.84
N ARG A 46 -12.57 -3.37 -2.21
CA ARG A 46 -11.58 -2.49 -2.85
C ARG A 46 -11.96 -2.02 -4.27
N GLU A 47 -12.99 -2.64 -4.86
CA GLU A 47 -13.58 -2.23 -6.14
C GLU A 47 -14.73 -1.23 -5.97
N ASP A 48 -15.20 -1.00 -4.74
CA ASP A 48 -16.26 -0.06 -4.42
C ASP A 48 -15.64 1.31 -4.08
N ASP A 49 -15.84 2.30 -4.95
CA ASP A 49 -15.34 3.67 -4.73
C ASP A 49 -15.96 4.36 -3.50
N GLY A 50 -17.04 3.81 -2.92
CA GLY A 50 -17.63 4.26 -1.67
C GLY A 50 -16.95 3.71 -0.41
N LEU A 51 -16.05 2.73 -0.55
CA LEU A 51 -15.35 2.08 0.56
C LEU A 51 -13.86 2.39 0.50
N ASN A 52 -13.40 3.21 1.44
CA ASN A 52 -12.01 3.61 1.58
C ASN A 52 -11.44 3.21 2.94
N LEU A 53 -10.11 3.20 3.01
CA LEU A 53 -9.34 3.26 4.25
C LEU A 53 -9.04 4.73 4.54
N GLU A 54 -9.31 5.16 5.77
CA GLU A 54 -9.06 6.53 6.24
C GLU A 54 -8.22 6.50 7.50
N SER A 55 -7.42 7.54 7.71
CA SER A 55 -6.70 7.76 8.97
C SER A 55 -7.61 8.34 10.06
N ASP A 56 -7.46 7.90 11.31
CA ASP A 56 -8.32 8.32 12.43
C ASP A 56 -7.94 9.69 13.02
N ALA A 57 -6.64 9.99 13.14
CA ALA A 57 -6.16 11.22 13.77
C ALA A 57 -5.20 12.00 12.87
N ASP A 58 -4.07 11.39 12.51
CA ASP A 58 -3.00 12.03 11.74
C ASP A 58 -2.92 11.46 10.33
N GLU A 59 -2.28 12.18 9.41
CA GLU A 59 -2.10 11.79 8.00
C GLU A 59 -1.08 10.65 7.78
N GLN A 60 -0.86 9.80 8.79
CA GLN A 60 0.11 8.71 8.76
C GLN A 60 -0.58 7.37 9.01
N LEU A 61 -0.69 6.55 7.98
CA LEU A 61 -1.14 5.17 8.11
C LEU A 61 0.05 4.23 8.05
N LEU A 62 0.07 3.22 8.93
CA LEU A 62 1.04 2.13 8.89
C LEU A 62 0.28 0.82 8.68
N ILE A 63 0.53 0.19 7.55
CA ILE A 63 -0.20 -0.98 7.08
C ILE A 63 0.78 -2.15 7.00
N TYR A 64 0.52 -3.21 7.77
CA TYR A 64 1.29 -4.44 7.77
C TYR A 64 0.49 -5.56 7.13
N ILE A 65 1.04 -6.16 6.08
CA ILE A 65 0.42 -7.22 5.28
C ILE A 65 1.38 -8.42 5.24
N PRO A 66 1.15 -9.45 6.07
CA PRO A 66 1.86 -10.71 5.95
C PRO A 66 1.28 -11.57 4.82
N PHE A 67 2.12 -12.46 4.30
CA PHE A 67 1.76 -13.45 3.29
C PHE A 67 1.93 -14.86 3.84
N THR A 68 1.01 -15.76 3.48
CA THR A 68 1.01 -17.17 3.86
C THR A 68 2.19 -17.95 3.29
N GLN A 69 2.83 -17.41 2.24
CA GLN A 69 4.01 -17.96 1.60
C GLN A 69 4.95 -16.84 1.13
N VAL A 70 6.20 -17.21 0.82
CA VAL A 70 7.16 -16.27 0.23
C VAL A 70 6.72 -15.92 -1.20
N ILE A 71 6.45 -14.64 -1.44
CA ILE A 71 6.09 -14.12 -2.77
C ILE A 71 7.21 -13.25 -3.34
N LYS A 72 7.09 -12.94 -4.64
CA LYS A 72 7.93 -11.92 -5.28
C LYS A 72 7.07 -10.72 -5.63
N LEU A 73 7.34 -9.59 -5.00
CA LEU A 73 6.54 -8.37 -5.20
C LEU A 73 7.12 -7.56 -6.35
N TYR A 74 6.32 -7.36 -7.40
CA TYR A 74 6.75 -6.62 -8.59
C TYR A 74 6.22 -5.19 -8.60
N ALA A 75 4.93 -5.04 -8.33
CA ALA A 75 4.25 -3.76 -8.31
C ALA A 75 3.17 -3.74 -7.24
N ILE A 76 2.78 -2.54 -6.84
CA ILE A 76 1.64 -2.27 -5.97
C ILE A 76 0.72 -1.29 -6.69
N VAL A 77 -0.59 -1.48 -6.52
CA VAL A 77 -1.60 -0.54 -6.99
C VAL A 77 -2.19 0.14 -5.76
N ILE A 78 -2.18 1.47 -5.75
CA ILE A 78 -2.78 2.28 -4.68
C ILE A 78 -3.81 3.17 -5.34
N LYS A 79 -5.04 3.15 -4.84
CA LYS A 79 -6.11 4.03 -5.33
C LYS A 79 -6.52 4.99 -4.22
N GLY A 80 -6.89 6.20 -4.60
CA GLY A 80 -7.39 7.19 -3.66
C GLY A 80 -7.70 8.53 -4.32
N PRO A 81 -8.38 9.43 -3.61
CA PRO A 81 -8.61 10.80 -4.07
C PRO A 81 -7.28 11.55 -4.24
N GLU A 82 -7.21 12.47 -5.21
CA GLU A 82 -5.97 13.21 -5.53
C GLU A 82 -5.48 14.11 -4.37
N GLU A 83 -6.43 14.69 -3.64
CA GLU A 83 -6.15 15.65 -2.56
C GLU A 83 -5.82 14.97 -1.22
N GLU A 84 -6.49 13.86 -0.92
CA GLU A 84 -6.40 13.18 0.39
C GLU A 84 -5.55 11.91 0.33
N GLY A 85 -5.26 11.42 -0.88
CA GLY A 85 -4.46 10.23 -1.09
C GLY A 85 -2.98 10.39 -0.70
N PRO A 86 -2.29 9.26 -0.49
CA PRO A 86 -0.89 9.26 -0.13
C PRO A 86 -0.05 9.92 -1.23
N LYS A 87 0.95 10.73 -0.83
CA LYS A 87 1.90 11.34 -1.78
C LYS A 87 3.21 10.56 -1.86
N THR A 88 3.68 10.09 -0.71
CA THR A 88 4.92 9.32 -0.62
C THR A 88 4.66 8.08 0.20
N VAL A 89 4.89 6.91 -0.41
CA VAL A 89 4.76 5.63 0.29
C VAL A 89 6.13 5.01 0.42
N LYS A 90 6.51 4.71 1.67
CA LYS A 90 7.67 3.88 1.97
C LYS A 90 7.22 2.44 2.08
N PHE A 91 7.99 1.54 1.47
CA PHE A 91 7.78 0.10 1.54
C PHE A 91 8.90 -0.54 2.33
N PHE A 92 8.53 -1.38 3.27
CA PHE A 92 9.43 -2.22 4.05
C PHE A 92 9.02 -3.67 3.85
N THR A 93 10.00 -4.57 3.83
CA THR A 93 9.73 -6.00 3.63
C THR A 93 10.42 -6.83 4.69
N ASN A 94 9.77 -7.93 5.09
CA ASN A 94 10.30 -8.88 6.06
C ASN A 94 10.69 -8.21 7.39
N LYS A 95 9.90 -7.23 7.79
CA LYS A 95 9.96 -6.56 9.08
C LYS A 95 8.66 -6.88 9.79
N GLU A 96 8.74 -7.16 11.07
CA GLU A 96 7.58 -7.45 11.93
C GLU A 96 7.57 -6.41 13.05
N HIS A 97 6.37 -6.02 13.49
CA HIS A 97 6.18 -5.11 14.63
C HIS A 97 6.86 -3.74 14.49
N MET A 98 6.89 -3.16 13.29
CA MET A 98 7.25 -1.75 13.16
C MET A 98 6.07 -0.87 13.58
N GLY A 99 6.40 0.23 14.23
CA GLY A 99 5.45 1.21 14.72
C GLY A 99 5.96 2.61 14.46
N PHE A 100 5.12 3.61 14.65
CA PHE A 100 5.46 5.01 14.36
C PHE A 100 6.72 5.51 15.09
N SER A 101 7.05 4.92 16.24
CA SER A 101 8.26 5.26 17.01
C SER A 101 9.58 4.80 16.37
N ASN A 102 9.58 3.67 15.64
CA ASN A 102 10.81 3.04 15.14
C ASN A 102 10.86 2.93 13.60
N VAL A 103 9.75 3.19 12.91
CA VAL A 103 9.67 3.03 11.45
C VAL A 103 10.62 3.97 10.69
N ASN A 104 11.00 5.10 11.31
CA ASN A 104 11.96 6.04 10.76
C ASN A 104 13.43 5.62 11.02
N ASP A 105 13.67 4.67 11.92
CA ASP A 105 15.02 4.14 12.21
C ASP A 105 15.46 3.11 11.17
N PHE A 106 14.51 2.53 10.45
CA PHE A 106 14.79 1.55 9.41
C PHE A 106 14.80 2.19 8.03
N PRO A 107 15.81 1.88 7.18
CA PRO A 107 15.78 2.31 5.80
C PRO A 107 14.66 1.56 5.05
N PRO A 108 13.81 2.27 4.28
CA PRO A 108 12.79 1.60 3.48
C PRO A 108 13.44 0.74 2.40
N SER A 109 12.83 -0.41 2.11
CA SER A 109 13.22 -1.26 0.98
C SER A 109 13.09 -0.47 -0.32
N ASP A 110 11.98 0.25 -0.48
CA ASP A 110 11.79 1.20 -1.58
C ASP A 110 10.89 2.36 -1.15
N THR A 111 10.90 3.44 -1.92
CA THR A 111 10.03 4.59 -1.69
C THR A 111 9.47 5.04 -3.03
N ALA A 112 8.15 5.13 -3.11
CA ALA A 112 7.45 5.61 -4.30
C ALA A 112 6.83 6.97 -4.04
N ILE A 113 7.02 7.87 -4.99
CA ILE A 113 6.28 9.13 -5.07
C ILE A 113 5.10 8.89 -5.99
N LEU A 114 3.90 9.06 -5.44
CA LEU A 114 2.65 8.84 -6.15
C LEU A 114 2.33 10.05 -7.03
N SER A 115 1.88 9.76 -8.24
CA SER A 115 1.34 10.75 -9.17
C SER A 115 -0.18 10.59 -9.21
N PRO A 116 -0.92 11.57 -9.77
CA PRO A 116 -2.36 11.44 -9.97
C PRO A 116 -2.77 10.16 -10.72
N ASP A 117 -1.94 9.69 -11.66
CA ASP A 117 -2.20 8.43 -12.36
C ASP A 117 -2.07 7.21 -11.45
N HIS A 118 -1.10 7.22 -10.52
CA HIS A 118 -0.96 6.14 -9.56
C HIS A 118 -2.23 6.05 -8.70
N LEU A 119 -2.73 7.18 -8.19
CA LEU A 119 -3.97 7.26 -7.40
C LEU A 119 -5.23 6.84 -8.18
N LYS A 120 -5.19 6.85 -9.51
CA LYS A 120 -6.24 6.30 -10.39
C LYS A 120 -6.11 4.80 -10.67
N GLY A 121 -5.13 4.13 -10.04
CA GLY A 121 -4.91 2.69 -10.16
C GLY A 121 -3.80 2.29 -11.13
N LYS A 122 -2.95 3.22 -11.57
CA LYS A 122 -1.74 2.86 -12.34
C LYS A 122 -0.76 2.10 -11.42
N PRO A 123 -0.24 0.93 -11.84
CA PRO A 123 0.70 0.16 -11.03
C PRO A 123 2.01 0.91 -10.79
N ILE A 124 2.45 0.89 -9.53
CA ILE A 124 3.73 1.41 -9.07
C ILE A 124 4.74 0.28 -9.16
N VAL A 125 5.65 0.35 -10.13
CA VAL A 125 6.70 -0.67 -10.30
C VAL A 125 7.75 -0.47 -9.23
N LEU A 126 7.92 -1.48 -8.36
CA LEU A 126 8.94 -1.46 -7.32
C LEU A 126 10.28 -1.94 -7.86
N LYS A 127 11.35 -1.66 -7.12
CA LYS A 127 12.68 -2.25 -7.39
C LYS A 127 12.70 -3.74 -7.08
N TYR A 128 12.11 -4.56 -7.95
CA TYR A 128 11.93 -6.01 -7.83
C TYR A 128 13.15 -6.74 -7.27
N VAL A 129 14.38 -6.32 -7.59
CA VAL A 129 15.63 -6.88 -7.03
C VAL A 129 15.67 -6.91 -5.49
N LYS A 130 14.98 -5.99 -4.81
CA LYS A 130 14.84 -5.94 -3.34
C LYS A 130 13.65 -6.73 -2.81
N PHE A 131 12.77 -7.20 -3.70
CA PHE A 131 11.50 -7.86 -3.38
C PHE A 131 11.43 -9.28 -3.95
N GLN A 132 12.57 -9.98 -4.04
CA GLN A 132 12.65 -11.37 -4.52
C GLN A 132 12.07 -12.40 -3.54
N SER A 133 12.03 -12.07 -2.26
CA SER A 133 11.64 -12.99 -1.19
C SER A 133 10.94 -12.19 -0.11
N VAL A 134 9.63 -12.04 -0.26
CA VAL A 134 8.79 -11.21 0.62
C VAL A 134 7.82 -12.11 1.36
N ARG A 135 7.90 -12.09 2.69
CA ARG A 135 6.95 -12.75 3.62
C ARG A 135 5.97 -11.77 4.23
N SER A 136 6.37 -10.51 4.36
CA SER A 136 5.52 -9.42 4.80
C SER A 136 5.90 -8.15 4.07
N VAL A 137 4.92 -7.30 3.84
CA VAL A 137 5.10 -5.93 3.38
C VAL A 137 4.50 -5.02 4.41
N GLU A 138 5.26 -4.00 4.80
CA GLU A 138 4.74 -2.90 5.56
C GLU A 138 4.84 -1.63 4.74
N THR A 139 3.81 -0.79 4.80
CA THR A 139 3.77 0.47 4.08
C THR A 139 3.42 1.61 5.02
N THR A 140 4.12 2.74 4.87
CA THR A 140 3.75 3.98 5.55
C THR A 140 3.40 5.04 4.54
N ASP A 141 2.27 5.70 4.71
CA ASP A 141 2.05 7.00 4.09
C ASP A 141 2.84 8.07 4.84
N MET A 142 3.59 8.87 4.10
CA MET A 142 3.98 10.19 4.57
C MET A 142 3.40 11.21 3.61
N LYS A 143 2.40 11.96 4.07
CA LYS A 143 2.11 13.25 3.45
C LYS A 143 3.29 14.20 3.70
N GLY A 144 3.97 14.57 2.62
CA GLY A 144 4.83 15.75 2.57
C GLY A 144 6.23 15.61 3.16
N LEU A 145 7.15 14.98 2.42
CA LEU A 145 8.51 15.53 2.34
C LEU A 145 8.44 16.78 1.44
N LYS A 146 7.92 17.89 1.96
CA LYS A 146 8.27 19.19 1.38
C LYS A 146 9.74 19.40 1.72
N LYS A 147 10.61 19.23 0.72
CA LYS A 147 11.98 19.72 0.80
C LYS A 147 11.87 21.20 1.20
N ILE A 148 12.37 21.54 2.38
CA ILE A 148 12.59 22.93 2.75
C ILE A 148 13.75 23.36 1.85
N GLU A 149 13.46 24.06 0.76
CA GLU A 149 14.49 24.83 0.07
C GLU A 149 14.83 26.01 0.99
N GLU A 150 15.92 25.86 1.75
CA GLU A 150 16.58 26.99 2.40
C GLU A 150 16.95 28.02 1.30
N HIS A 151 16.45 29.25 1.47
CA HIS A 151 16.89 30.42 0.69
C HIS A 151 18.20 30.95 1.28
#